data_AF-A0A2U2B3M5-F1
#
_entry.id   AF-A0A2U2B3M5-F1
#
_cell.length_a   1.000
_cell.length_b   1.000
_cell.length_c   1.000
_cell.angle_alpha   90.00
_cell.angle_beta   90.00
_cell.angle_gamma   90.00
#
_symmetry.space_group_name_H-M   'P 1'
#
loop_
_entity.id
_entity.type
_entity.pdbx_description
1 polymer ?
#
loop_
_entity_poly.entity_id
_entity_poly.type
_entity_poly.pdbx_seq_one_letter_code
_entity_poly.pdbx_strand_id
1 'polypeptide(L)'
;MSTYLIINILVIIIPLLFSFDKKVAFFRTWKYFFPAMLTTGAFFLIWDIYFTHIGVWGFNEAHLMGINILNLPMEEWLFFITVPYAVVFSYRVLNAWAPMIEHPEMQRTVSYALLVLLIAGAVLYHDRLYSVVTFSLAAIFVLITEWFLKVYYLLHFYRAYLIALIPFLITNGVLTGFGLEEPVVWYNDSMNSGIRFITIPMEDTAYGFLLVGMNISFMEWFAPGKGSMPKFPGFKNKQKQRSKSH
;
A
#
# COMPACT_ATOMS: atom_id res chain seq x y z
N MET A 1 12.89 -16.53 -17.91
CA MET A 1 12.89 -16.61 -16.43
C MET A 1 11.82 -15.63 -15.95
N SER A 2 10.93 -16.01 -15.02
CA SER A 2 9.85 -15.11 -14.60
C SER A 2 10.40 -13.93 -13.79
N THR A 3 10.55 -12.77 -14.43
CA THR A 3 10.97 -11.52 -13.78
C THR A 3 9.98 -11.17 -12.66
N TYR A 4 8.69 -11.39 -12.89
CA TYR A 4 7.66 -11.04 -11.92
C TYR A 4 7.78 -11.88 -10.64
N LEU A 5 8.02 -13.20 -10.78
CA LEU A 5 8.19 -14.07 -9.62
C LEU A 5 9.41 -13.66 -8.79
N ILE A 6 10.51 -13.29 -9.43
CA ILE A 6 11.73 -12.85 -8.74
C ILE A 6 11.46 -11.59 -7.92
N ILE A 7 10.76 -10.62 -8.49
CA ILE A 7 10.37 -9.39 -7.78
C ILE A 7 9.53 -9.73 -6.55
N ASN A 8 8.53 -10.61 -6.70
CA ASN A 8 7.70 -11.08 -5.58
C ASN A 8 8.53 -11.69 -4.44
N ILE A 9 9.52 -12.54 -4.78
CA ILE A 9 10.41 -13.17 -3.79
C ILE A 9 11.29 -12.12 -3.09
N LEU A 10 11.90 -11.20 -3.86
CA LEU A 10 12.77 -10.16 -3.32
C LEU A 10 12.03 -9.20 -2.39
N VAL A 11 10.77 -8.88 -2.71
CA VAL A 11 9.91 -8.02 -1.90
C VAL A 11 9.61 -8.64 -0.53
N ILE A 12 9.28 -9.94 -0.48
CA ILE A 12 8.83 -10.58 0.76
C ILE A 12 9.96 -11.12 1.64
N ILE A 13 11.11 -11.50 1.06
CA ILE A 13 12.14 -12.26 1.80
C ILE A 13 12.67 -11.52 3.03
N ILE A 14 13.02 -10.23 2.90
CA ILE A 14 13.53 -9.43 4.02
C ILE A 14 12.42 -9.21 5.06
N PRO A 15 11.22 -8.70 4.71
CA PRO A 15 10.12 -8.56 5.67
C PRO A 15 9.79 -9.86 6.41
N LEU A 16 9.75 -10.99 5.71
CA LEU A 16 9.39 -12.29 6.30
C LEU A 16 10.44 -12.76 7.30
N LEU A 17 11.73 -12.67 6.96
CA LEU A 17 12.83 -13.03 7.87
C LEU A 17 12.82 -12.15 9.13
N PHE A 18 12.66 -10.84 8.96
CA PHE A 18 12.65 -9.89 10.09
C PHE A 18 11.32 -9.85 10.85
N SER A 19 10.28 -10.55 10.39
CA SER A 19 9.01 -10.62 11.10
C SER A 19 9.11 -11.32 12.46
N PHE A 20 10.15 -12.12 12.66
CA PHE A 20 10.47 -12.80 13.92
C PHE A 20 11.36 -11.97 14.87
N ASP A 21 11.76 -10.76 14.46
CA ASP A 21 12.48 -9.84 15.34
C ASP A 21 11.71 -9.61 16.64
N LYS A 22 12.42 -9.58 17.77
CA LYS A 22 11.78 -9.49 19.10
C LYS A 22 11.10 -8.15 19.33
N LYS A 23 11.62 -7.07 18.75
CA LYS A 23 11.05 -5.73 18.93
C LYS A 23 9.79 -5.61 18.10
N VAL A 24 9.85 -5.85 16.79
CA VAL A 24 8.70 -5.68 15.88
C VAL A 24 7.67 -6.80 16.07
N ALA A 25 8.14 -8.04 16.19
CA ALA A 25 7.36 -9.26 16.41
C ALA A 25 6.10 -9.36 15.51
N PHE A 26 6.25 -9.04 14.23
CA PHE A 26 5.14 -8.97 13.27
C PHE A 26 4.40 -10.29 13.12
N PHE A 27 5.08 -11.42 13.31
CA PHE A 27 4.43 -12.73 13.31
C PHE A 27 3.26 -12.85 14.31
N ARG A 28 3.27 -12.06 15.40
CA ARG A 28 2.18 -12.05 16.39
C ARG A 28 0.92 -11.33 15.90
N THR A 29 1.05 -10.47 14.89
CA THR A 29 -0.08 -9.74 14.29
C THR A 29 -0.67 -10.45 13.07
N TRP A 30 -0.10 -11.58 12.64
CA TRP A 30 -0.60 -12.35 11.48
C TRP A 30 -2.07 -12.73 11.56
N LYS A 31 -2.59 -13.02 12.75
CA LYS A 31 -4.04 -13.30 12.96
C LYS A 31 -4.95 -12.12 12.59
N TYR A 32 -4.43 -10.89 12.56
CA TYR A 32 -5.16 -9.69 12.14
C TYR A 32 -4.78 -9.28 10.72
N PHE A 33 -3.51 -9.44 10.37
CA PHE A 33 -2.98 -9.12 9.06
C PHE A 33 -3.53 -10.03 7.96
N PHE A 34 -3.55 -11.36 8.13
CA PHE A 34 -4.02 -12.25 7.07
C PHE A 34 -5.49 -12.03 6.70
N PRO A 35 -6.45 -11.87 7.65
CA PRO A 35 -7.81 -11.47 7.30
C PRO A 35 -7.88 -10.12 6.57
N ALA A 36 -7.08 -9.13 6.97
CA ALA A 36 -7.02 -7.83 6.32
C ALA A 36 -6.49 -7.92 4.88
N MET A 37 -5.43 -8.71 4.69
CA MET A 37 -4.81 -8.99 3.40
C MET A 37 -5.74 -9.75 2.47
N LEU A 38 -6.44 -10.77 2.95
CA LEU A 38 -7.41 -11.51 2.14
C LEU A 38 -8.61 -10.64 1.75
N THR A 39 -9.12 -9.81 2.68
CA THR A 39 -10.24 -8.90 2.39
C THR A 39 -9.85 -7.85 1.36
N THR A 40 -8.67 -7.24 1.53
CA THR A 40 -8.17 -6.25 0.58
C THR A 40 -7.81 -6.89 -0.76
N GLY A 41 -7.08 -8.00 -0.74
CA GLY A 41 -6.68 -8.74 -1.92
C GLY A 41 -7.87 -9.21 -2.75
N ALA A 42 -8.96 -9.67 -2.12
CA ALA A 42 -10.18 -10.03 -2.85
C ALA A 42 -10.78 -8.85 -3.64
N PHE A 43 -10.83 -7.65 -3.02
CA PHE A 43 -11.31 -6.44 -3.69
C PHE A 43 -10.46 -6.09 -4.92
N PHE A 44 -9.13 -6.08 -4.76
CA PHE A 44 -8.22 -5.73 -5.84
C PHE A 44 -8.08 -6.83 -6.90
N LEU A 45 -8.16 -8.10 -6.54
CA LEU A 45 -8.19 -9.18 -7.53
C LEU A 45 -9.43 -9.07 -8.43
N ILE A 46 -10.60 -8.76 -7.88
CA ILE A 46 -11.81 -8.53 -8.69
C ILE A 46 -11.61 -7.34 -9.63
N TRP A 47 -11.02 -6.25 -9.14
CA TRP A 47 -10.66 -5.09 -9.95
C TRP A 47 -9.72 -5.52 -11.09
N ASP A 48 -8.61 -6.16 -10.77
CA ASP A 48 -7.55 -6.50 -11.72
C ASP A 48 -8.02 -7.50 -12.78
N ILE A 49 -8.80 -8.50 -12.39
CA ILE A 49 -9.45 -9.44 -13.31
C ILE A 49 -10.31 -8.65 -14.31
N TYR A 50 -11.09 -7.69 -13.85
CA TYR A 50 -11.94 -6.88 -14.72
C TYR A 50 -11.12 -5.92 -15.61
N PHE A 51 -10.13 -5.23 -15.05
CA PHE A 51 -9.34 -4.22 -15.76
C PHE A 51 -8.41 -4.83 -16.81
N THR A 52 -7.86 -6.01 -16.53
CA THR A 52 -7.12 -6.79 -17.55
C THR A 52 -8.04 -7.31 -18.63
N HIS A 53 -9.26 -7.76 -18.30
CA HIS A 53 -10.22 -8.26 -19.27
C HIS A 53 -10.64 -7.19 -20.29
N ILE A 54 -10.80 -5.94 -19.86
CA ILE A 54 -11.16 -4.82 -20.76
C ILE A 54 -9.94 -4.08 -21.35
N GLY A 55 -8.72 -4.56 -21.11
CA GLY A 55 -7.49 -4.03 -21.70
C GLY A 55 -7.08 -2.65 -21.18
N VAL A 56 -7.38 -2.32 -19.92
CA VAL A 56 -6.78 -1.14 -19.26
C VAL A 56 -5.28 -1.35 -19.04
N TRP A 57 -4.92 -2.56 -18.64
CA TRP A 57 -3.55 -3.02 -18.52
C TRP A 57 -3.46 -4.51 -18.79
N GLY A 58 -2.27 -5.07 -18.84
CA GLY A 58 -2.08 -6.51 -18.97
C GLY A 58 -0.64 -6.93 -18.72
N PHE A 59 -0.38 -8.20 -18.96
CA PHE A 59 0.92 -8.82 -18.68
C PHE A 59 1.59 -9.32 -19.94
N ASN A 60 2.91 -9.29 -19.93
CA ASN A 60 3.72 -9.89 -20.99
C ASN A 60 4.15 -11.31 -20.59
N GLU A 61 3.71 -12.30 -21.37
CA GLU A 61 3.99 -13.72 -21.12
C GLU A 61 5.49 -14.05 -21.07
N ALA A 62 6.35 -13.28 -21.73
CA ALA A 62 7.80 -13.47 -21.71
C ALA A 62 8.41 -13.35 -20.30
N HIS A 63 7.72 -12.64 -19.39
CA HIS A 63 8.17 -12.38 -18.02
C HIS A 63 7.44 -13.21 -16.97
N LEU A 64 6.63 -14.18 -17.38
CA LEU A 64 5.77 -14.98 -16.51
C LEU A 64 6.15 -16.47 -16.53
N MET A 65 5.61 -17.23 -15.57
CA MET A 65 5.71 -18.69 -15.53
C MET A 65 4.72 -19.39 -16.47
N GLY A 66 3.74 -18.68 -17.01
CA GLY A 66 2.69 -19.23 -17.88
C GLY A 66 1.52 -19.90 -17.15
N ILE A 67 1.42 -19.76 -15.82
CA ILE A 67 0.27 -20.23 -15.04
C ILE A 67 -0.69 -19.07 -14.83
N ASN A 68 -1.88 -19.15 -15.45
CA ASN A 68 -2.92 -18.12 -15.34
C ASN A 68 -4.15 -18.63 -14.58
N ILE A 69 -4.68 -17.80 -13.68
CA ILE A 69 -5.89 -18.05 -12.89
C ILE A 69 -6.81 -16.84 -13.11
N LEU A 70 -8.00 -17.07 -13.68
CA LEU A 70 -8.96 -16.00 -14.02
C LEU A 70 -8.27 -14.83 -14.75
N ASN A 71 -7.64 -15.11 -15.90
CA ASN A 71 -6.91 -14.15 -16.75
C ASN A 71 -5.77 -13.34 -16.10
N LEU A 72 -5.44 -13.61 -14.84
CA LEU A 72 -4.25 -13.06 -14.17
C LEU A 72 -3.16 -14.12 -14.04
N PRO A 73 -1.88 -13.76 -14.20
CA PRO A 73 -0.78 -14.67 -13.90
C PRO A 73 -0.71 -14.97 -12.41
N MET A 74 -0.25 -16.17 -12.04
CA MET A 74 -0.06 -16.58 -10.64
C MET A 74 0.80 -15.57 -9.87
N GLU A 75 1.76 -14.92 -10.53
CA GLU A 75 2.60 -13.89 -9.95
C GLU A 75 1.81 -12.64 -9.50
N GLU A 76 0.70 -12.31 -10.16
CA GLU A 76 -0.19 -11.22 -9.72
C GLU A 76 -0.95 -11.62 -8.44
N TRP A 77 -1.40 -12.87 -8.34
CA TRP A 77 -1.99 -13.38 -7.11
C TRP A 77 -0.99 -13.35 -5.95
N LEU A 78 0.29 -13.62 -6.23
CA LEU A 78 1.36 -13.49 -5.25
C LEU A 78 1.64 -12.03 -4.89
N PHE A 79 1.52 -11.08 -5.82
CA PHE A 79 1.69 -9.65 -5.56
C PHE A 79 0.75 -9.15 -4.45
N PHE A 80 -0.52 -9.58 -4.47
CA PHE A 80 -1.50 -9.28 -3.41
C PHE A 80 -1.21 -9.94 -2.05
N ILE A 81 -0.17 -10.76 -1.96
CA ILE A 81 0.33 -11.34 -0.71
C ILE A 81 1.64 -10.66 -0.32
N THR A 82 2.62 -10.64 -1.23
CA THR A 82 4.00 -10.22 -0.98
C THR A 82 4.10 -8.72 -0.70
N VAL A 83 3.46 -7.88 -1.51
CA VAL A 83 3.53 -6.43 -1.38
C VAL A 83 2.79 -5.96 -0.13
N PRO A 84 1.51 -6.36 0.11
CA PRO A 84 0.84 -6.06 1.38
C PRO A 84 1.59 -6.52 2.62
N TYR A 85 2.25 -7.68 2.56
CA TYR A 85 3.08 -8.14 3.67
C TYR A 85 4.25 -7.18 3.91
N ALA A 86 5.01 -6.84 2.88
CA ALA A 86 6.21 -6.00 2.97
C ALA A 86 5.89 -4.59 3.48
N VAL A 87 4.84 -3.96 2.95
CA VAL A 87 4.45 -2.59 3.30
C VAL A 87 3.82 -2.50 4.69
N VAL A 88 2.98 -3.46 5.09
CA VAL A 88 2.42 -3.49 6.46
C VAL A 88 3.51 -3.80 7.48
N PHE A 89 4.43 -4.73 7.18
CA PHE A 89 5.61 -4.96 8.00
C PHE A 89 6.42 -3.67 8.17
N SER A 90 6.68 -2.95 7.09
CA SER A 90 7.41 -1.67 7.12
C SER A 90 6.71 -0.61 7.97
N TYR A 91 5.39 -0.49 7.87
CA TYR A 91 4.59 0.36 8.75
C TYR A 91 4.79 0.01 10.24
N ARG A 92 4.80 -1.28 10.58
CA ARG A 92 5.04 -1.76 11.96
C ARG A 92 6.47 -1.50 12.42
N VAL A 93 7.46 -1.70 11.55
CA VAL A 93 8.87 -1.36 11.83
C VAL A 93 8.99 0.13 12.15
N LEU A 94 8.43 1.01 11.31
CA LEU A 94 8.49 2.45 11.51
C LEU A 94 7.83 2.88 12.82
N ASN A 95 6.69 2.31 13.17
CA ASN A 95 6.02 2.62 14.43
C ASN A 95 6.76 2.07 15.66
N ALA A 96 7.52 0.98 15.51
CA ALA A 96 8.33 0.39 16.59
C ALA A 96 9.68 1.11 16.80
N TRP A 97 10.34 1.51 15.72
CA TRP A 97 11.72 2.02 15.74
C TRP A 97 11.82 3.54 15.64
N ALA A 98 10.88 4.18 14.95
CA ALA A 98 10.78 5.62 14.82
C ALA A 98 9.37 6.07 15.26
N PRO A 99 8.99 5.92 16.53
CA PRO A 99 7.66 6.31 16.99
C PRO A 99 7.43 7.79 16.75
N MET A 100 6.25 8.13 16.25
CA MET A 100 5.82 9.51 16.00
C MET A 100 4.61 9.79 16.87
N ILE A 101 4.60 10.99 17.46
CA ILE A 101 3.46 11.48 18.25
C ILE A 101 2.31 11.79 17.29
N GLU A 102 1.09 11.46 17.70
CA GLU A 102 -0.12 11.82 16.96
C GLU A 102 -0.20 13.34 16.80
N HIS A 103 -0.47 13.80 15.57
CA HIS A 103 -0.61 15.22 15.26
C HIS A 103 -1.86 15.44 14.41
N PRO A 104 -3.06 15.52 15.01
CA PRO A 104 -4.33 15.56 14.29
C PRO A 104 -4.44 16.70 13.26
N GLU A 105 -3.88 17.88 13.57
CA GLU A 105 -3.89 19.02 12.64
C GLU A 105 -3.05 18.75 11.38
N MET A 106 -1.86 18.16 11.53
CA MET A 106 -1.00 17.79 10.42
C MET A 106 -1.62 16.64 9.62
N GLN A 107 -2.22 15.66 10.29
CA GLN A 107 -2.97 14.59 9.64
C GLN A 107 -4.04 15.18 8.71
N ARG A 108 -4.91 16.02 9.26
CA ARG A 108 -6.00 16.65 8.52
C ARG A 108 -5.49 17.54 7.38
N THR A 109 -4.41 18.28 7.60
CA THR A 109 -3.79 19.11 6.55
C THR A 109 -3.31 18.26 5.38
N VAL A 110 -2.61 17.16 5.67
CA VAL A 110 -2.16 16.21 4.63
C VAL A 110 -3.36 15.54 3.95
N SER A 111 -4.40 15.14 4.71
CA SER A 111 -5.62 14.56 4.14
C SER A 111 -6.33 15.53 3.20
N TYR A 112 -6.43 16.81 3.54
CA TYR A 112 -6.99 17.83 2.65
C TYR A 112 -6.14 18.01 1.39
N ALA A 113 -4.83 18.09 1.51
CA ALA A 113 -3.94 18.20 0.36
C ALA A 113 -4.09 16.98 -0.59
N LEU A 114 -4.13 15.77 -0.04
CA LEU A 114 -4.37 14.55 -0.80
C LEU A 114 -5.75 14.56 -1.48
N LEU A 115 -6.80 14.96 -0.78
CA LEU A 115 -8.14 15.06 -1.39
C LEU A 115 -8.17 16.03 -2.56
N VAL A 116 -7.57 17.22 -2.42
CA VAL A 116 -7.51 18.20 -3.51
C VAL A 116 -6.79 17.60 -4.72
N LEU A 117 -5.64 16.94 -4.51
CA LEU A 117 -4.88 16.32 -5.60
C LEU A 117 -5.63 15.17 -6.27
N LEU A 118 -6.25 14.27 -5.48
CA LEU A 118 -6.98 13.11 -6.00
C LEU A 118 -8.25 13.54 -6.74
N ILE A 119 -9.02 14.49 -6.18
CA ILE A 119 -10.21 15.02 -6.84
C ILE A 119 -9.83 15.76 -8.12
N ALA A 120 -8.77 16.58 -8.09
CA ALA A 120 -8.27 17.24 -9.29
C ALA A 120 -7.86 16.22 -10.36
N GLY A 121 -7.15 15.14 -10.00
CA GLY A 121 -6.81 14.05 -10.91
C GLY A 121 -8.05 13.40 -11.54
N ALA A 122 -9.06 13.05 -10.72
CA ALA A 122 -10.30 12.46 -11.20
C ALA A 122 -11.07 13.39 -12.16
N VAL A 123 -11.07 14.71 -11.91
CA VAL A 123 -11.76 15.70 -12.76
C VAL A 123 -10.99 15.97 -14.06
N LEU A 124 -9.67 16.14 -13.98
CA LEU A 124 -8.83 16.44 -15.14
C LEU A 124 -8.80 15.28 -16.13
N TYR A 125 -8.83 14.03 -15.64
CA TYR A 125 -8.81 12.82 -16.45
C TYR A 125 -10.15 12.09 -16.44
N HIS A 126 -11.26 12.83 -16.37
CA HIS A 126 -12.62 12.27 -16.24
C HIS A 126 -13.04 11.33 -17.40
N ASP A 127 -12.39 11.44 -18.55
CA ASP A 127 -12.60 10.62 -19.75
C ASP A 127 -11.75 9.33 -19.75
N ARG A 128 -10.87 9.15 -18.76
CA ARG A 128 -9.91 8.04 -18.65
C ARG A 128 -10.34 7.11 -17.53
N LEU A 129 -10.86 5.94 -17.89
CA LEU A 129 -11.47 4.99 -16.93
C LEU A 129 -10.54 4.66 -15.76
N TYR A 130 -9.27 4.38 -16.03
CA TYR A 130 -8.31 4.01 -14.99
C TYR A 130 -8.02 5.16 -14.04
N SER A 131 -7.82 6.36 -14.58
CA SER A 131 -7.57 7.56 -13.78
C SER A 131 -8.75 7.90 -12.88
N VAL A 132 -9.96 7.94 -13.43
CA VAL A 132 -11.17 8.28 -12.66
C VAL A 132 -11.39 7.29 -11.53
N VAL A 133 -11.39 6.00 -11.83
CA VAL A 133 -11.69 4.97 -10.83
C VAL A 133 -10.62 4.97 -9.73
N THR A 134 -9.35 5.03 -10.10
CA THR A 134 -8.23 5.00 -9.15
C THR A 134 -8.21 6.22 -8.24
N PHE A 135 -8.26 7.42 -8.81
CA PHE A 135 -8.24 8.65 -8.01
C PHE A 135 -9.51 8.83 -7.18
N SER A 136 -10.68 8.45 -7.71
CA SER A 136 -11.94 8.52 -6.95
C SER A 136 -11.95 7.57 -5.78
N LEU A 137 -11.53 6.31 -5.95
CA LEU A 137 -11.50 5.33 -4.86
C LEU A 137 -10.47 5.71 -3.79
N ALA A 138 -9.30 6.22 -4.19
CA ALA A 138 -8.32 6.77 -3.25
C ALA A 138 -8.89 7.97 -2.47
N ALA A 139 -9.61 8.89 -3.15
CA ALA A 139 -10.25 10.04 -2.49
C ALA A 139 -11.33 9.61 -1.51
N ILE A 140 -12.19 8.65 -1.91
CA ILE A 140 -13.22 8.05 -1.06
C ILE A 140 -12.58 7.39 0.17
N PHE A 141 -11.48 6.67 0.01
CA PHE A 141 -10.75 6.08 1.12
C PHE A 141 -10.27 7.14 2.12
N VAL A 142 -9.70 8.25 1.66
CA VAL A 142 -9.28 9.36 2.52
C VAL A 142 -10.48 10.01 3.22
N LEU A 143 -11.59 10.24 2.50
CA LEU A 143 -12.85 10.76 3.08
C LEU A 143 -13.38 9.87 4.20
N ILE A 144 -13.46 8.57 3.94
CA ILE A 144 -13.97 7.58 4.90
C ILE A 144 -13.05 7.51 6.12
N THR A 145 -11.74 7.39 5.93
CA THR A 145 -10.81 7.19 7.04
C THR A 145 -10.66 8.42 7.94
N GLU A 146 -10.51 9.61 7.37
CA GLU A 146 -10.30 10.85 8.13
C GLU A 146 -11.61 11.44 8.69
N TRP A 147 -12.71 11.48 7.92
CA TRP A 147 -13.93 12.18 8.36
C TRP A 147 -15.05 11.26 8.86
N PHE A 148 -15.20 10.06 8.29
CA PHE A 148 -16.26 9.13 8.72
C PHE A 148 -15.82 8.27 9.91
N LEU A 149 -14.71 7.55 9.76
CA LEU A 149 -14.13 6.68 10.79
C LEU A 149 -13.27 7.44 11.80
N LYS A 150 -12.70 8.58 11.40
CA LYS A 150 -11.88 9.47 12.24
C LYS A 150 -10.73 8.72 12.91
N VAL A 151 -9.98 7.96 12.11
CA VAL A 151 -8.89 7.11 12.60
C VAL A 151 -7.67 7.94 13.01
N TYR A 152 -6.96 7.52 14.07
CA TYR A 152 -5.82 8.25 14.63
C TYR A 152 -4.47 7.87 14.01
N TYR A 153 -4.41 6.76 13.27
CA TYR A 153 -3.18 6.22 12.68
C TYR A 153 -2.87 6.76 11.27
N LEU A 154 -3.72 7.62 10.71
CA LEU A 154 -3.64 7.98 9.29
C LEU A 154 -2.35 8.74 8.96
N LEU A 155 -1.86 9.58 9.88
CA LEU A 155 -0.57 10.24 9.72
C LEU A 155 0.61 9.25 9.74
N HIS A 156 0.56 8.22 10.59
CA HIS A 156 1.57 7.15 10.61
C HIS A 156 1.54 6.34 9.32
N PHE A 157 0.35 6.10 8.76
CA PHE A 157 0.18 5.51 7.44
C PHE A 157 0.79 6.40 6.35
N TYR A 158 0.47 7.70 6.31
CA TYR A 158 1.03 8.62 5.30
C TYR A 158 2.55 8.62 5.30
N ARG A 159 3.15 8.66 6.49
CA ARG A 159 4.61 8.54 6.64
C ARG A 159 5.13 7.20 6.11
N ALA A 160 4.49 6.09 6.47
CA ALA A 160 4.92 4.78 6.02
C ALA A 160 4.78 4.63 4.49
N TYR A 161 3.70 5.16 3.92
CA TYR A 161 3.46 5.16 2.49
C TYR A 161 4.50 6.00 1.73
N LEU A 162 4.82 7.21 2.21
CA LEU A 162 5.89 8.03 1.63
C LEU A 162 7.24 7.31 1.61
N ILE A 163 7.56 6.55 2.65
CA ILE A 163 8.79 5.74 2.70
C ILE A 163 8.68 4.53 1.75
N ALA A 164 7.51 3.89 1.69
CA ALA A 164 7.25 2.76 0.80
C ALA A 164 7.29 3.13 -0.69
N LEU A 165 7.10 4.41 -1.04
CA LEU A 165 7.30 4.89 -2.41
C LEU A 165 8.72 4.65 -2.92
N ILE A 166 9.74 4.63 -2.05
CA ILE A 166 11.13 4.39 -2.47
C ILE A 166 11.32 2.98 -3.06
N PRO A 167 11.05 1.88 -2.33
CA PRO A 167 11.13 0.55 -2.92
C PRO A 167 10.10 0.33 -4.03
N PHE A 168 8.91 0.94 -3.93
CA PHE A 168 7.90 0.90 -4.99
C PHE A 168 8.44 1.45 -6.33
N LEU A 169 9.12 2.60 -6.34
CA LEU A 169 9.69 3.16 -7.57
C LEU A 169 10.69 2.22 -8.23
N ILE A 170 11.42 1.42 -7.44
CA ILE A 170 12.35 0.42 -7.96
C ILE A 170 11.59 -0.77 -8.53
N THR A 171 10.70 -1.38 -7.74
CA THR A 171 10.00 -2.61 -8.14
C THR A 171 9.00 -2.35 -9.26
N ASN A 172 8.14 -1.34 -9.13
CA ASN A 172 7.18 -0.98 -10.18
C ASN A 172 7.88 -0.37 -11.39
N GLY A 173 9.01 0.31 -11.21
CA GLY A 173 9.82 0.77 -12.33
C GLY A 173 10.20 -0.40 -13.23
N VAL A 174 10.77 -1.46 -12.64
CA VAL A 174 11.13 -2.69 -13.39
C VAL A 174 9.89 -3.37 -13.97
N LEU A 175 8.81 -3.53 -13.19
CA LEU A 175 7.57 -4.17 -13.69
C LEU A 175 6.99 -3.43 -14.90
N THR A 176 7.10 -2.10 -14.93
CA THR A 176 6.56 -1.26 -16.02
C THR A 176 7.57 -1.01 -17.14
N GLY A 177 8.74 -1.67 -17.13
CA GLY A 177 9.68 -1.72 -18.25
C GLY A 177 11.03 -1.06 -18.03
N PHE A 178 11.33 -0.51 -16.85
CA PHE A 178 12.65 0.07 -16.59
C PHE A 178 13.74 -1.02 -16.63
N GLY A 179 14.64 -0.90 -17.61
CA GLY A 179 15.74 -1.84 -17.80
C GLY A 179 15.34 -3.16 -18.47
N LEU A 180 14.14 -3.25 -19.04
CA LEU A 180 13.66 -4.40 -19.82
C LEU A 180 13.38 -3.98 -21.28
N GLU A 181 13.47 -4.92 -22.21
CA GLU A 181 13.09 -4.67 -23.62
C GLU A 181 11.59 -4.47 -23.76
N GLU A 182 10.80 -5.24 -23.01
CA GLU A 182 9.35 -5.13 -22.93
C GLU A 182 8.93 -5.10 -21.45
N PRO A 183 7.84 -4.40 -21.08
CA PRO A 183 7.39 -4.35 -19.71
C PRO A 183 6.78 -5.68 -19.26
N VAL A 184 6.89 -6.00 -17.97
CA VAL A 184 6.16 -7.11 -17.35
C VAL A 184 4.65 -6.79 -17.32
N VAL A 185 4.33 -5.56 -16.94
CA VAL A 185 2.96 -5.02 -16.89
C VAL A 185 2.88 -3.82 -17.82
N TRP A 186 2.07 -3.93 -18.88
CA TRP A 186 1.84 -2.85 -19.83
C TRP A 186 0.51 -2.16 -19.52
N TYR A 187 0.39 -0.89 -19.91
CA TYR A 187 -0.78 -0.07 -19.67
C TYR A 187 -1.25 0.58 -20.96
N ASN A 188 -2.57 0.71 -21.11
CA ASN A 188 -3.18 1.41 -22.22
C ASN A 188 -3.34 2.90 -21.90
N ASP A 189 -2.53 3.74 -22.54
CA ASP A 189 -2.52 5.18 -22.29
C ASP A 189 -3.80 5.91 -22.76
N SER A 190 -4.68 5.24 -23.53
CA SER A 190 -6.01 5.79 -23.79
C SER A 190 -6.94 5.70 -22.57
N MET A 191 -6.62 4.84 -21.59
CA MET A 191 -7.44 4.59 -20.40
C MET A 191 -6.88 5.25 -19.13
N ASN A 192 -5.63 5.71 -19.14
CA ASN A 192 -4.95 6.38 -18.03
C ASN A 192 -4.61 7.84 -18.40
N SER A 193 -3.92 8.57 -17.53
CA SER A 193 -3.56 9.99 -17.73
C SER A 193 -2.51 10.23 -18.81
N GLY A 194 -1.81 9.19 -19.25
CA GLY A 194 -0.60 9.24 -20.08
C GLY A 194 0.63 9.76 -19.32
N ILE A 195 0.51 10.11 -18.04
CA ILE A 195 1.61 10.62 -17.23
C ILE A 195 2.30 9.48 -16.51
N ARG A 196 3.64 9.46 -16.59
CA ARG A 196 4.46 8.42 -15.97
C ARG A 196 5.59 9.01 -15.13
N PHE A 197 5.84 8.40 -13.98
CA PHE A 197 7.09 8.55 -13.24
C PHE A 197 8.08 7.49 -13.74
N ILE A 198 9.05 7.92 -14.55
CA ILE A 198 9.92 7.00 -15.31
C ILE A 198 9.03 6.17 -16.26
N THR A 199 8.74 4.91 -15.93
CA THR A 199 7.85 4.03 -16.68
C THR A 199 6.50 3.79 -16.00
N ILE A 200 6.38 4.19 -14.73
CA ILE A 200 5.24 3.87 -13.86
C ILE A 200 4.11 4.88 -14.10
N PRO A 201 2.89 4.45 -14.46
CA PRO A 201 1.73 5.34 -14.52
C PRO A 201 1.52 6.06 -13.19
N MET A 202 1.16 7.35 -13.25
CA MET A 202 0.91 8.13 -12.04
C MET A 202 -0.17 7.51 -11.16
N GLU A 203 -1.18 6.89 -11.77
CA GLU A 203 -2.28 6.18 -11.12
C GLU A 203 -1.80 5.06 -10.19
N ASP A 204 -0.71 4.37 -10.51
CA ASP A 204 -0.19 3.27 -9.68
C ASP A 204 0.17 3.76 -8.27
N THR A 205 0.54 5.03 -8.12
CA THR A 205 0.74 5.62 -6.80
C THR A 205 -0.58 5.68 -6.03
N ALA A 206 -1.67 6.16 -6.64
CA ALA A 206 -2.99 6.17 -6.01
C ALA A 206 -3.55 4.75 -5.77
N TYR A 207 -3.34 3.82 -6.71
CA TYR A 207 -3.71 2.42 -6.57
C TYR A 207 -2.96 1.77 -5.39
N GLY A 208 -1.63 1.93 -5.35
CA GLY A 208 -0.79 1.45 -4.26
C GLY A 208 -1.14 2.09 -2.92
N PHE A 209 -1.46 3.39 -2.90
CA PHE A 209 -1.93 4.09 -1.70
C PHE A 209 -3.20 3.46 -1.15
N LEU A 210 -4.18 3.19 -2.01
CA LEU A 210 -5.42 2.53 -1.64
C LEU A 210 -5.17 1.10 -1.15
N LEU A 211 -4.35 0.32 -1.86
CA LEU A 211 -4.01 -1.06 -1.50
C LEU A 211 -3.36 -1.15 -0.12
N VAL A 212 -2.35 -0.33 0.14
CA VAL A 212 -1.66 -0.29 1.43
C VAL A 212 -2.59 0.24 2.52
N GLY A 213 -3.33 1.32 2.23
CA GLY A 213 -4.25 1.97 3.15
C GLY A 213 -5.36 1.03 3.62
N MET A 214 -5.98 0.26 2.72
CA MET A 214 -7.02 -0.72 3.05
C MET A 214 -6.46 -1.86 3.91
N ASN A 215 -5.27 -2.38 3.57
CA ASN A 215 -4.61 -3.41 4.37
C ASN A 215 -4.35 -2.96 5.81
N ILE A 216 -3.77 -1.77 5.99
CA ILE A 216 -3.54 -1.21 7.33
C ILE A 216 -4.86 -0.95 8.03
N SER A 217 -5.85 -0.39 7.34
CA SER A 217 -7.14 -0.05 7.94
C SER A 217 -7.89 -1.27 8.46
N PHE A 218 -7.96 -2.34 7.66
CA PHE A 218 -8.57 -3.60 8.10
C PHE A 218 -7.75 -4.29 9.19
N MET A 219 -6.41 -4.24 9.12
CA MET A 219 -5.57 -4.82 10.17
C MET A 219 -5.81 -4.11 11.52
N GLU A 220 -5.83 -2.78 11.53
CA GLU A 220 -6.12 -1.97 12.73
C GLU A 220 -7.57 -2.19 13.21
N TRP A 221 -8.52 -2.40 12.30
CA TRP A 221 -9.91 -2.74 12.63
C TRP A 221 -10.05 -4.11 13.31
N PHE A 222 -9.34 -5.13 12.80
CA PHE A 222 -9.37 -6.47 13.37
C PHE A 222 -8.55 -6.61 14.65
N ALA A 223 -7.58 -5.71 14.88
CA ALA A 223 -6.79 -5.70 16.09
C ALA A 223 -7.61 -5.15 17.28
N PRO A 224 -7.65 -5.82 18.45
CA PRO A 224 -8.51 -5.42 19.56
C PRO A 224 -8.01 -4.13 20.25
N GLY A 225 -8.79 -3.05 20.10
CA GLY A 225 -8.71 -1.79 20.88
C GLY A 225 -7.52 -0.87 20.58
N LYS A 226 -7.64 0.43 20.92
CA LYS A 226 -6.68 1.54 20.66
C LYS A 226 -5.24 1.37 21.21
N GLY A 227 -4.86 0.17 21.67
CA GLY A 227 -3.59 -0.14 22.32
C GLY A 227 -3.00 -1.51 21.93
N SER A 228 -3.32 -2.02 20.74
CA SER A 228 -2.78 -3.27 20.20
C SER A 228 -1.52 -3.09 19.34
N MET A 229 -0.89 -1.90 19.37
CA MET A 229 0.57 -1.90 19.32
C MET A 229 1.04 -2.80 20.48
N PRO A 230 1.91 -3.81 20.27
CA PRO A 230 2.57 -4.44 21.40
C PRO A 230 3.12 -3.28 22.23
N LYS A 231 2.72 -3.21 23.50
CA LYS A 231 3.33 -2.26 24.44
C LYS A 231 4.82 -2.60 24.44
N PHE A 232 5.59 -1.88 23.63
CA PHE A 232 7.02 -2.13 23.50
C PHE A 232 7.60 -1.88 24.89
N PRO A 233 8.24 -2.86 25.53
CA PRO A 233 8.89 -2.65 26.81
C PRO A 233 10.07 -1.71 26.55
N GLY A 234 9.89 -0.40 26.76
CA GLY A 234 10.97 0.55 26.44
C GLY A 234 10.74 2.03 26.72
N PHE A 235 9.51 2.50 26.93
CA PHE A 235 9.28 3.90 27.31
C PHE A 235 8.41 4.00 28.56
N LYS A 236 9.05 3.80 29.73
CA LYS A 236 8.48 4.28 30.99
C LYS A 236 8.44 5.81 30.94
N ASN A 237 7.24 6.35 31.11
CA ASN A 237 6.90 7.72 31.48
C ASN A 237 8.03 8.51 32.17
N LYS A 238 8.73 9.37 31.43
CA LYS A 238 9.53 10.46 32.01
C LYS A 238 8.73 11.77 32.24
N GLN A 239 7.41 11.74 32.09
CA GLN A 239 6.56 12.91 32.38
C GLN A 239 5.96 12.92 33.80
N LYS A 240 6.17 11.88 34.62
CA LYS A 240 5.63 11.83 36.00
C LYS A 240 6.62 12.23 37.11
N GLN A 241 7.79 12.78 36.77
CA GLN A 241 8.80 13.20 37.74
C GLN A 241 9.04 14.73 37.82
N ARG A 242 8.31 15.55 37.06
CA ARG A 242 8.46 17.03 37.11
C ARG A 242 7.37 17.77 37.90
N SER A 243 6.43 17.09 38.57
CA SER A 243 5.38 17.73 39.39
C SER A 243 5.49 17.46 40.91
N LYS A 244 6.67 17.06 41.41
CA LYS A 244 6.93 16.95 42.87
C LYS A 244 8.21 17.69 43.24
N SER A 245 8.28 18.93 42.80
CA SER A 245 9.42 19.61 42.17
C SER A 245 9.30 21.13 42.24
N HIS A 246 8.31 21.68 42.95
CA HIS A 246 8.25 23.02 43.54
C HIS A 246 6.95 23.17 44.32
#